data_AF-A0A2M7APU6-F1
#
_entry.id   AF-A0A2M7APU6-F1
#
_cell.length_a   1.000
_cell.length_b   1.000
_cell.length_c   1.000
_cell.angle_alpha   90.00
_cell.angle_beta   90.00
_cell.angle_gamma   90.00
#
_symmetry.space_group_name_H-M   'P 1'
#
loop_
_entity.id
_entity.type
_entity.pdbx_description
1 polymer ?
#
loop_
_entity_poly.entity_id
_entity_poly.type
_entity_poly.pdbx_seq_one_letter_code
_entity_poly.pdbx_strand_id
1 'polypeptide(L)'
;MPQEEDFGITAVEAQSLGVPVIAFKKGGALNTVIDKRTGIFFLKQEVDSLASAVAQFNERPIFDRPSLVENARRFSKENFKMTFLDFLNKYNRIQKL
;
A
#
# COMPACT_ATOMS: atom_id res chain seq x y z
N MET A 1 -15.39 -5.20 -7.44
CA MET A 1 -15.01 -6.48 -6.78
C MET A 1 -14.13 -6.18 -5.57
N PRO A 2 -14.08 -7.02 -4.53
CA PRO A 2 -13.43 -6.68 -3.26
C PRO A 2 -11.95 -6.24 -3.37
N GLN A 3 -11.23 -6.76 -4.38
CA GLN A 3 -9.83 -6.45 -4.65
C GLN A 3 -9.62 -5.11 -5.38
N GLU A 4 -10.69 -4.50 -5.89
CA GLU A 4 -10.72 -3.12 -6.38
C GLU A 4 -11.28 -2.21 -5.29
N GLU A 5 -10.74 -2.35 -4.07
CA GLU A 5 -11.02 -1.41 -2.99
C GLU A 5 -10.16 -0.16 -3.19
N ASP A 6 -10.76 1.01 -3.04
CA ASP A 6 -10.16 2.28 -3.47
C ASP A 6 -8.95 2.70 -2.63
N PHE A 7 -8.95 2.36 -1.33
CA PHE A 7 -7.90 2.77 -0.41
C PHE A 7 -6.75 1.77 -0.33
N GLY A 8 -7.06 0.47 -0.38
CA GLY A 8 -6.13 -0.62 -0.08
C GLY A 8 -5.94 -0.83 1.43
N ILE A 9 -6.98 -0.61 2.25
CA ILE A 9 -6.87 -0.56 3.72
C ILE A 9 -6.37 -1.88 4.30
N THR A 10 -6.85 -3.02 3.79
CA THR A 10 -6.42 -4.35 4.24
C THR A 10 -4.93 -4.58 4.02
N ALA A 11 -4.36 -4.04 2.93
CA ALA A 11 -2.93 -4.11 2.68
C ALA A 11 -2.14 -3.24 3.67
N VAL A 12 -2.67 -2.07 4.04
CA VAL A 12 -2.08 -1.18 5.06
C VAL A 12 -2.10 -1.85 6.44
N GLU A 13 -3.20 -2.48 6.82
CA GLU A 13 -3.35 -3.19 8.10
C GLU A 13 -2.34 -4.34 8.22
N ALA A 14 -2.25 -5.19 7.20
CA ALA A 14 -1.28 -6.28 7.15
C ALA A 14 0.16 -5.76 7.28
N GLN A 15 0.52 -4.74 6.51
CA GLN A 15 1.86 -4.13 6.54
C GLN A 15 2.18 -3.46 7.88
N SER A 16 1.18 -2.88 8.57
CA SER A 16 1.35 -2.31 9.92
C SER A 16 1.76 -3.36 10.96
N LEU A 17 1.40 -4.63 10.72
CA LEU A 17 1.80 -5.79 11.51
C LEU A 17 3.05 -6.46 10.95
N GLY A 18 3.71 -5.86 9.96
CA GLY A 18 4.90 -6.38 9.31
C GLY A 18 4.63 -7.60 8.43
N VAL A 19 3.42 -7.73 7.90
CA VAL A 19 2.99 -8.85 7.05
C VAL A 19 2.94 -8.39 5.59
N PRO A 20 3.75 -8.97 4.69
CA PRO A 20 3.68 -8.68 3.25
C PRO A 20 2.41 -9.26 2.63
N VAL A 21 1.96 -8.67 1.53
CA VAL A 21 0.70 -9.06 0.86
C VAL A 21 0.89 -9.48 -0.59
N ILE A 22 0.10 -10.44 -1.05
CA ILE A 22 -0.10 -10.68 -2.48
C ILE A 22 -1.36 -9.92 -2.89
N ALA A 23 -1.25 -9.00 -3.85
CA ALA A 23 -2.34 -8.10 -4.22
C ALA A 23 -2.60 -8.06 -5.73
N PHE A 24 -3.85 -7.85 -6.12
CA PHE A 24 -4.19 -7.59 -7.52
C PHE A 24 -3.69 -6.20 -7.89
N LYS A 25 -3.03 -6.04 -9.04
CA LYS A 25 -2.40 -4.77 -9.45
C LYS A 25 -3.40 -3.73 -9.97
N LYS A 26 -4.36 -3.33 -9.11
CA LYS A 26 -5.40 -2.34 -9.42
C LYS A 26 -5.90 -1.67 -8.13
N GLY A 27 -6.60 -0.53 -8.26
CA GLY A 27 -7.23 0.16 -7.14
C GLY A 27 -6.23 0.64 -6.10
N GLY A 28 -6.65 0.66 -4.83
CA GLY A 28 -5.84 1.11 -3.70
C GLY A 28 -4.55 0.32 -3.48
N ALA A 29 -4.48 -0.93 -3.93
CA ALA A 29 -3.26 -1.73 -3.85
C ALA A 29 -2.07 -1.08 -4.60
N LEU A 30 -2.32 -0.34 -5.67
CA LEU A 30 -1.28 0.42 -6.39
C LEU A 30 -0.69 1.56 -5.56
N ASN A 31 -1.45 2.09 -4.61
CA ASN A 31 -1.02 3.17 -3.72
C ASN A 31 -0.32 2.62 -2.47
N THR A 32 -0.77 1.45 -1.98
CA THR A 32 -0.38 0.92 -0.67
C THR A 32 0.67 -0.19 -0.73
N VAL A 33 0.85 -0.88 -1.86
CA VAL A 33 1.83 -1.97 -2.01
C VAL A 33 2.99 -1.54 -2.90
N ILE A 34 4.19 -1.66 -2.37
CA ILE A 34 5.45 -1.56 -3.11
C ILE A 34 5.89 -2.97 -3.49
N ASP A 35 5.91 -3.24 -4.80
CA ASP A 35 6.28 -4.54 -5.38
C ASP A 35 7.65 -5.00 -4.89
N LYS A 36 7.75 -6.28 -4.53
CA LYS A 36 8.95 -6.95 -4.00
C LYS A 36 9.56 -6.36 -2.72
N ARG A 37 8.91 -5.36 -2.11
CA ARG A 37 9.34 -4.73 -0.85
C ARG A 37 8.35 -4.91 0.28
N THR A 38 7.07 -4.77 -0.03
CA THR A 38 5.96 -4.88 0.94
C THR A 38 4.92 -5.91 0.53
N GLY A 39 5.11 -6.53 -0.64
CA GLY A 39 4.19 -7.48 -1.22
C GLY A 39 4.59 -7.84 -2.64
N ILE A 40 3.75 -8.66 -3.29
CA ILE A 40 3.88 -9.05 -4.70
C ILE A 40 2.56 -8.79 -5.41
N PHE A 41 2.64 -8.27 -6.62
CA PHE A 41 1.46 -8.12 -7.46
C PHE A 41 1.16 -9.34 -8.33
N PHE A 42 -0.12 -9.63 -8.52
CA PHE A 42 -0.61 -10.40 -9.66
C PHE A 42 -1.44 -9.52 -10.60
N LEU A 43 -1.38 -9.80 -11.90
CA LEU A 43 -1.81 -8.84 -12.94
C LEU A 43 -3.17 -9.17 -13.56
N LYS A 44 -3.61 -10.43 -13.47
CA LYS A 44 -4.89 -10.89 -14.01
C LYS A 44 -5.65 -11.66 -12.95
N GLN A 45 -6.97 -11.56 -12.95
CA GLN A 45 -7.82 -12.34 -12.04
C GLN A 45 -8.06 -13.75 -12.58
N GLU A 46 -6.94 -14.45 -12.78
CA GLU A 46 -6.85 -15.79 -13.32
C GLU A 46 -6.02 -16.63 -12.37
N VAL A 47 -6.33 -17.93 -12.28
CA VAL A 47 -5.65 -18.88 -11.38
C VAL A 47 -4.14 -18.87 -11.62
N ASP A 48 -3.70 -18.92 -12.87
CA ASP A 48 -2.28 -18.96 -13.23
C ASP A 48 -1.52 -17.70 -12.79
N SER A 49 -2.16 -16.52 -12.91
CA SER A 49 -1.54 -15.27 -12.48
C SER A 49 -1.37 -15.21 -10.97
N LEU A 50 -2.34 -15.69 -10.19
CA LEU A 50 -2.24 -15.74 -8.73
C LEU A 50 -1.23 -16.81 -8.29
N ALA A 51 -1.24 -17.99 -8.92
CA ALA A 51 -0.30 -19.07 -8.65
C ALA A 51 1.15 -18.63 -8.90
N SER A 52 1.41 -17.88 -9.97
CA SER A 52 2.73 -17.31 -10.24
C SER A 52 3.17 -16.33 -9.14
N ALA A 53 2.27 -15.48 -8.63
CA ALA A 53 2.59 -14.58 -7.53
C ALA A 53 2.89 -15.32 -6.22
N VAL A 54 2.16 -16.40 -5.93
CA VAL A 54 2.44 -17.28 -4.79
C VAL A 54 3.80 -17.97 -4.93
N ALA A 55 4.14 -18.44 -6.14
CA ALA A 55 5.45 -19.04 -6.40
C ALA A 55 6.58 -18.03 -6.15
N GLN A 56 6.46 -16.81 -6.69
CA GLN A 56 7.43 -15.72 -6.44
C GLN A 56 7.53 -15.35 -4.95
N PHE A 57 6.42 -15.40 -4.23
CA PHE A 57 6.42 -15.16 -2.77
C PHE A 57 7.20 -16.26 -2.02
N ASN A 58 7.13 -17.51 -2.49
CA ASN A 58 7.83 -18.64 -1.91
C ASN A 58 9.34 -18.66 -2.23
N GLU A 59 9.80 -17.91 -3.23
CA GLU A 59 11.23 -17.70 -3.52
C GLU A 59 11.97 -16.90 -2.43
N ARG A 60 11.27 -16.56 -1.33
CA ARG A 60 11.79 -15.82 -0.16
C ARG A 60 12.40 -14.46 -0.52
N PRO A 61 11.64 -13.57 -1.18
CA PRO A 61 12.05 -12.18 -1.28
C PRO A 61 12.27 -11.60 0.12
N ILE A 62 13.24 -10.71 0.25
CA ILE A 62 13.58 -10.10 1.53
C ILE A 62 12.52 -9.05 1.86
N PHE A 63 11.55 -9.44 2.67
CA PHE A 63 10.59 -8.53 3.29
C PHE A 63 11.11 -8.06 4.64
N ASP A 64 11.67 -6.86 4.65
CA ASP A 64 12.18 -6.21 5.86
C ASP A 64 11.02 -5.65 6.69
N ARG A 65 10.70 -6.28 7.84
CA ARG A 65 9.60 -5.88 8.74
C ARG A 65 9.52 -4.36 8.97
N PRO A 66 10.62 -3.66 9.35
CA PRO A 66 10.65 -2.19 9.44
C PRO A 66 10.13 -1.48 8.19
N SER A 67 10.56 -1.89 6.99
CA SER A 67 10.10 -1.30 5.73
C SER A 67 8.60 -1.45 5.48
N LEU A 68 7.97 -2.57 5.88
CA LEU A 68 6.52 -2.73 5.77
C LEU A 68 5.78 -1.80 6.73
N VAL A 69 6.21 -1.76 7.99
CA VAL A 69 5.59 -0.92 9.02
C VAL A 69 5.72 0.55 8.65
N GLU A 70 6.88 0.97 8.12
CA GLU A 70 7.12 2.34 7.67
C GLU A 70 6.23 2.69 6.47
N ASN A 71 6.04 1.77 5.53
CA ASN A 71 5.12 2.01 4.41
C ASN A 71 3.67 2.19 4.89
N ALA A 72 3.22 1.35 5.83
CA ALA A 72 1.89 1.48 6.44
C ALA A 72 1.75 2.81 7.22
N ARG A 73 2.81 3.26 7.90
CA ARG A 73 2.82 4.51 8.67
C ARG A 73 2.48 5.74 7.82
N ARG A 74 2.77 5.74 6.52
CA ARG A 74 2.38 6.83 5.58
C ARG A 74 0.87 7.10 5.60
N PHE A 75 0.06 6.09 5.94
CA PHE A 75 -1.40 6.15 5.99
C PHE A 75 -1.95 6.34 7.42
N SER A 76 -1.09 6.67 8.39
CA SER A 76 -1.53 6.90 9.77
C SER A 76 -2.42 8.13 9.90
N LYS A 77 -3.26 8.13 10.93
CA LYS A 77 -4.12 9.27 11.27
C LYS A 77 -3.30 10.54 11.55
N GLU A 78 -2.14 10.38 12.16
CA GLU A 78 -1.21 11.47 12.50
C GLU A 78 -0.65 12.11 11.22
N ASN A 79 -0.19 11.29 10.27
CA ASN A 79 0.32 11.76 8.99
C ASN A 79 -0.77 12.41 8.14
N PHE A 80 -1.98 11.83 8.13
CA PHE A 80 -3.14 12.44 7.48
C PHE A 80 -3.43 13.84 8.05
N LYS A 81 -3.53 13.97 9.38
CA LYS A 81 -3.77 15.27 10.02
C LYS A 81 -2.69 16.30 9.69
N MET A 82 -1.41 15.90 9.79
CA MET A 82 -0.28 16.78 9.52
C MET A 82 -0.29 17.28 8.07
N THR A 83 -0.42 16.37 7.11
CA THR A 83 -0.41 16.70 5.67
C THR A 83 -1.64 17.51 5.25
N PHE A 84 -2.80 17.21 5.83
CA PHE A 84 -4.04 17.96 5.57
C PHE A 84 -3.97 19.40 6.12
N LEU A 85 -3.44 19.59 7.33
CA LEU A 85 -3.25 20.93 7.90
C LEU A 85 -2.22 21.74 7.11
N ASP A 86 -1.12 21.13 6.69
CA ASP A 86 -0.13 21.77 5.82
C ASP A 86 -0.75 22.23 4.50
N PHE A 87 -1.58 21.39 3.89
CA PHE A 87 -2.33 21.75 2.68
C PHE A 87 -3.25 22.97 2.90
N LEU A 88 -4.05 22.98 3.97
CA LEU A 88 -4.94 24.11 4.28
C LEU A 88 -4.16 25.42 4.51
N ASN A 89 -3.02 25.34 5.21
CA ASN A 89 -2.17 26.51 5.46
C ASN A 89 -1.57 27.07 4.16
N LYS A 90 -1.14 26.20 3.24
CA LYS A 90 -0.66 26.61 1.91
C LYS A 90 -1.77 27.27 1.09
N TYR A 91 -2.95 26.66 1.07
CA TYR A 91 -4.10 27.21 0.35
C TYR A 91 -4.49 28.60 0.85
N ASN A 92 -4.56 28.79 2.18
CA ASN A 92 -4.89 30.09 2.79
C ASN A 92 -3.85 31.18 2.48
N ARG A 93 -2.58 30.82 2.26
CA ARG A 93 -1.54 31.77 1.85
C ARG A 93 -1.70 32.23 0.40
N ILE A 94 -2.10 31.32 -0.49
CA ILE A 94 -2.32 31.62 -1.92
C ILE A 94 -3.54 32.54 -2.10
N GLN A 95 -4.62 32.32 -1.35
CA GLN A 95 -5.84 33.15 -1.43
C GLN A 95 -5.68 34.57 -0.85
N LYS A 96 -4.58 34.84 -0.15
CA LYS A 96 -4.27 36.16 0.44
C LYS A 96 -3.34 37.03 -0.43
N LEU A 97 -2.92 36.50 -1.58
CA LEU A 97 -2.19 37.22 -2.63
C LEU A 97 -3.17 37.62 -3.74
#